data_AF-A0A1F8JTN8-F1
#
_entry.id   AF-A0A1F8JTN8-F1
#
_cell.length_a   1.000
_cell.length_b   1.000
_cell.length_c   1.000
_cell.angle_alpha   90.00
_cell.angle_beta   90.00
_cell.angle_gamma   90.00
#
_symmetry.space_group_name_H-M   'P 1'
#
loop_
_entity.id
_entity.type
_entity.pdbx_description
1 polymer ?
#
loop_
_entity_poly.entity_id
_entity_poly.type
_entity_poly.pdbx_seq_one_letter_code
_entity_poly.pdbx_strand_id
1 'polypeptide(L)'
;MSAHPSFSSNPDQSPHKYFKNLLLKFKKEIKKNTEKTYLEEKMEDLINAAKQMIYIDSPKNSIFHKPETQKAIEKVFSEFDRYIREDISNQDLLDSIEILEELIDEYEIY
;
A
#
# COMPACT_ATOMS: atom_id res chain seq x y z
N MET A 1 24.78 1.50 -37.58
CA MET A 1 25.20 1.04 -36.23
C MET A 1 23.95 1.03 -35.37
N SER A 2 23.55 -0.14 -34.90
CA SER A 2 22.29 -0.37 -34.21
C SER A 2 22.38 0.13 -32.77
N ALA A 3 21.47 1.03 -32.36
CA ALA A 3 21.32 1.43 -30.98
C ALA A 3 20.85 0.20 -30.17
N HIS A 4 21.65 -0.25 -29.22
CA HIS A 4 21.19 -1.20 -28.21
C HIS A 4 20.09 -0.48 -27.40
N PRO A 5 18.88 -1.06 -27.28
CA PRO A 5 17.93 -0.58 -26.29
C PRO A 5 18.55 -0.88 -24.92
N SER A 6 18.90 0.17 -24.17
CA SER A 6 19.19 0.06 -22.76
C SER A 6 17.91 -0.41 -22.06
N PHE A 7 17.75 -1.73 -21.93
CA PHE A 7 16.79 -2.30 -20.99
C PHE A 7 17.24 -1.85 -19.60
N SER A 8 16.50 -0.91 -19.01
CA SER A 8 16.61 -0.61 -17.59
C SER A 8 16.38 -1.93 -16.84
N SER A 9 17.39 -2.39 -16.11
CA SER A 9 17.34 -3.60 -15.29
C SER A 9 16.54 -3.43 -14.00
N ASN A 10 15.93 -2.25 -13.79
CA ASN A 10 15.09 -1.99 -12.62
C ASN A 10 13.68 -2.59 -12.87
N PRO A 11 13.11 -3.31 -11.89
CA PRO A 11 11.78 -3.87 -12.04
C PRO A 11 10.72 -2.75 -12.13
N ASP A 12 9.61 -3.02 -12.81
CA ASP A 12 8.52 -2.06 -12.96
C ASP A 12 7.86 -1.75 -11.60
N GLN A 13 8.02 -0.51 -11.14
CA GLN A 13 7.43 -0.03 -9.89
C GLN A 13 5.99 0.51 -10.07
N SER A 14 5.42 0.50 -11.28
CA SER A 14 4.09 1.05 -11.55
C SER A 14 2.99 0.51 -10.61
N PRO A 15 2.90 -0.79 -10.30
CA PRO A 15 1.94 -1.32 -9.33
C PRO A 15 2.13 -0.77 -7.91
N HIS A 16 3.39 -0.53 -7.51
CA HIS A 16 3.76 -0.05 -6.18
C HIS A 16 3.40 1.43 -6.01
N LYS A 17 3.68 2.25 -7.03
CA LYS A 17 3.24 3.64 -7.06
C LYS A 17 1.72 3.76 -7.05
N TYR A 18 1.04 2.90 -7.80
CA TYR A 18 -0.42 2.86 -7.82
C TYR A 18 -0.98 2.55 -6.43
N PHE A 19 -0.46 1.51 -5.77
CA PHE A 19 -0.84 1.17 -4.40
C PHE A 19 -0.58 2.31 -3.41
N LYS A 20 0.62 2.92 -3.43
CA LYS A 20 0.96 4.07 -2.59
C LYS A 20 -0.04 5.22 -2.77
N ASN A 21 -0.36 5.56 -4.02
CA ASN A 21 -1.31 6.62 -4.32
C ASN A 21 -2.72 6.31 -3.81
N LEU A 22 -3.16 5.05 -3.91
CA LEU A 22 -4.43 4.63 -3.32
C LEU A 22 -4.41 4.73 -1.80
N LEU A 23 -3.32 4.31 -1.14
CA LEU A 23 -3.17 4.35 0.31
C LEU A 23 -3.24 5.80 0.82
N LEU A 24 -2.53 6.72 0.18
CA LEU A 24 -2.55 8.15 0.52
C LEU A 24 -3.95 8.77 0.33
N LYS A 25 -4.65 8.38 -0.73
CA LYS A 25 -6.04 8.81 -0.95
C LYS A 25 -6.95 8.25 0.14
N PHE A 26 -6.84 6.97 0.45
CA PHE A 26 -7.63 6.31 1.47
C PHE A 26 -7.44 6.94 2.87
N LYS A 27 -6.19 7.21 3.27
CA LYS A 27 -5.85 7.95 4.51
C LYS A 27 -6.57 9.30 4.57
N LYS A 28 -6.61 10.04 3.45
CA LYS A 28 -7.32 11.34 3.38
C LYS A 28 -8.82 11.18 3.53
N GLU A 29 -9.42 10.15 2.92
CA GLU A 29 -10.86 9.90 3.00
C GLU A 29 -11.29 9.48 4.42
N ILE A 30 -10.50 8.66 5.12
CA ILE A 30 -10.76 8.34 6.54
C ILE A 30 -10.77 9.62 7.38
N LYS A 31 -9.80 10.53 7.18
CA LYS A 31 -9.70 11.79 7.93
C LYS A 31 -10.83 12.78 7.63
N LYS A 32 -11.48 12.68 6.47
CA LYS A 32 -12.64 13.50 6.10
C LYS A 32 -13.96 12.98 6.69
N ASN A 33 -13.93 11.86 7.41
CA ASN A 33 -15.12 11.21 7.93
C ASN A 33 -16.10 10.79 6.82
N THR A 34 -15.54 10.28 5.71
CA THR A 34 -16.31 9.81 4.55
C THR A 34 -17.17 8.59 4.92
N GLU A 35 -18.30 8.41 4.23
CA GLU A 35 -19.23 7.30 4.46
C GLU A 35 -18.55 5.92 4.38
N LYS A 36 -18.93 5.01 5.29
CA LYS A 36 -18.33 3.66 5.40
C LYS A 36 -18.40 2.86 4.10
N THR A 37 -19.54 2.90 3.40
CA THR A 37 -19.72 2.18 2.12
C THR A 37 -18.74 2.65 1.05
N TYR A 38 -18.44 3.95 0.99
CA TYR A 38 -17.42 4.46 0.09
C TYR A 38 -16.01 4.02 0.52
N LEU A 39 -15.74 3.95 1.82
CA LEU A 39 -14.47 3.44 2.34
C LEU A 39 -14.29 1.95 2.05
N GLU A 40 -15.36 1.15 2.07
CA GLU A 40 -15.33 -0.27 1.70
C GLU A 40 -14.92 -0.44 0.23
N GLU A 41 -15.52 0.31 -0.69
CA GLU A 41 -15.13 0.31 -2.12
C GLU A 41 -13.65 0.69 -2.29
N LYS A 42 -13.17 1.71 -1.56
CA LYS A 42 -11.76 2.14 -1.60
C LYS A 42 -10.82 1.10 -0.99
N MET A 43 -11.28 0.35 0.00
CA MET A 43 -10.51 -0.77 0.55
C MET A 43 -10.42 -1.93 -0.44
N GLU A 44 -11.48 -2.24 -1.17
CA GLU A 44 -11.41 -3.24 -2.25
C GLU A 44 -10.40 -2.85 -3.33
N ASP A 45 -10.38 -1.57 -3.73
CA ASP A 45 -9.37 -1.04 -4.65
C ASP A 45 -7.95 -1.28 -4.11
N LEU A 46 -7.72 -1.02 -2.81
CA LEU A 46 -6.45 -1.25 -2.13
C LEU A 46 -6.06 -2.73 -2.06
N ILE A 47 -6.98 -3.62 -1.71
CA ILE A 47 -6.76 -5.07 -1.67
C ILE A 47 -6.36 -5.58 -3.06
N ASN A 48 -7.05 -5.11 -4.10
CA ASN A 48 -6.76 -5.51 -5.48
C ASN A 48 -5.41 -4.97 -5.96
N ALA A 49 -5.06 -3.73 -5.59
CA ALA A 49 -3.75 -3.17 -5.87
C ALA A 49 -2.63 -3.92 -5.14
N ALA A 50 -2.84 -4.30 -3.87
CA ALA A 50 -1.84 -5.03 -3.07
C ALA A 50 -1.48 -6.39 -3.68
N LYS A 51 -2.44 -7.07 -4.30
CA LYS A 51 -2.23 -8.35 -5.00
C LYS A 51 -1.36 -8.23 -6.26
N GLN A 52 -1.28 -7.04 -6.85
CA GLN A 52 -0.48 -6.78 -8.05
C GLN A 52 0.97 -6.38 -7.73
N MET A 53 1.29 -6.16 -6.45
CA MET A 53 2.64 -5.77 -6.02
C MET A 53 3.61 -6.95 -6.09
N ILE A 54 4.82 -6.66 -6.53
CA ILE A 54 5.92 -7.62 -6.64
C ILE A 54 6.80 -7.48 -5.40
N TYR A 55 6.93 -8.57 -4.64
CA TYR A 55 7.81 -8.63 -3.48
C TYR A 55 9.13 -9.29 -3.87
N ILE A 56 10.25 -8.74 -3.38
CA ILE A 56 11.58 -9.25 -3.70
C ILE A 56 12.25 -9.67 -2.39
N ASP A 57 12.68 -10.93 -2.30
CA ASP A 57 13.29 -11.50 -1.10
C ASP A 57 14.78 -11.10 -0.92
N SER A 58 15.32 -10.22 -1.78
CA SER A 58 16.76 -9.89 -1.82
C SER A 58 17.02 -8.41 -1.52
N PRO A 59 17.93 -8.09 -0.56
CA PRO A 59 18.09 -6.73 -0.03
C PRO A 59 18.90 -5.77 -0.91
N LYS A 60 19.22 -6.14 -2.17
CA LYS A 60 20.20 -5.36 -2.95
C LYS A 60 19.64 -4.29 -3.89
N ASN A 61 18.34 -4.23 -4.22
CA ASN A 61 17.74 -3.16 -5.07
C ASN A 61 16.19 -3.14 -4.94
N SER A 62 15.63 -2.80 -3.76
CA SER A 62 14.29 -3.22 -3.30
C SER A 62 13.06 -2.63 -4.03
N ILE A 63 11.95 -3.39 -3.96
CA ILE A 63 10.59 -2.90 -4.24
C ILE A 63 9.61 -3.19 -3.08
N PHE A 64 9.84 -4.20 -2.24
CA PHE A 64 9.33 -4.33 -0.86
C PHE A 64 10.02 -5.51 -0.19
N HIS A 65 10.31 -5.41 1.10
CA HIS A 65 10.58 -6.59 1.91
C HIS A 65 9.27 -7.34 2.14
N LYS A 66 9.19 -8.57 1.62
CA LYS A 66 7.97 -9.40 1.63
C LYS A 66 7.37 -9.56 3.03
N PRO A 67 8.13 -9.96 4.07
CA PRO A 67 7.52 -10.27 5.36
C PRO A 67 6.95 -9.04 6.07
N GLU A 68 7.71 -7.94 6.12
CA GLU A 68 7.35 -6.73 6.86
C GLU A 68 6.21 -5.97 6.16
N THR A 69 6.31 -5.79 4.85
CA THR A 69 5.29 -5.08 4.06
C THR A 69 3.97 -5.85 4.05
N GLN A 70 4.02 -7.16 3.84
CA GLN A 70 2.81 -7.98 3.83
C GLN A 70 2.10 -7.93 5.18
N LYS A 71 2.85 -8.02 6.29
CA LYS A 71 2.28 -7.89 7.65
C LYS A 71 1.62 -6.53 7.87
N ALA A 72 2.26 -5.45 7.43
CA ALA A 72 1.70 -4.11 7.57
C ALA A 72 0.40 -3.95 6.74
N ILE A 73 0.36 -4.49 5.51
CA ILE A 73 -0.85 -4.50 4.68
C ILE A 73 -1.98 -5.30 5.34
N GLU A 74 -1.69 -6.51 5.81
CA GLU A 74 -2.67 -7.36 6.50
C GLU A 74 -3.20 -6.68 7.78
N LYS A 75 -2.33 -5.94 8.48
CA LYS A 75 -2.72 -5.16 9.65
C LYS A 75 -3.70 -4.04 9.28
N VAL A 76 -3.44 -3.27 8.21
CA VAL A 76 -4.37 -2.24 7.70
C VAL A 76 -5.73 -2.86 7.36
N PHE A 77 -5.75 -4.02 6.70
CA PHE A 77 -7.01 -4.69 6.34
C PHE A 77 -7.78 -5.16 7.58
N SER A 78 -7.09 -5.73 8.57
CA SER A 78 -7.71 -6.15 9.82
C SER A 78 -8.26 -4.98 10.63
N GLU A 79 -7.53 -3.87 10.73
CA GLU A 79 -8.02 -2.69 11.45
C GLU A 79 -9.17 -2.01 10.71
N PHE A 80 -9.21 -2.08 9.38
CA PHE A 80 -10.35 -1.58 8.62
C PHE A 80 -11.60 -2.44 8.86
N ASP A 81 -11.49 -3.77 8.82
CA ASP A 81 -12.61 -4.67 9.12
C ASP A 81 -13.15 -4.42 10.54
N ARG A 82 -12.25 -4.22 11.51
CA ARG A 82 -12.59 -3.84 12.88
C ARG A 82 -13.30 -2.48 12.95
N TYR A 83 -12.79 -1.46 12.25
CA TYR A 83 -13.41 -0.14 12.15
C TYR A 83 -14.84 -0.19 11.57
N ILE A 84 -15.07 -0.98 10.52
CA ILE A 84 -16.39 -1.13 9.91
C ILE A 84 -17.35 -1.88 10.83
N ARG A 85 -16.93 -3.03 11.40
CA ARG A 85 -17.79 -3.91 12.20
C ARG A 85 -18.08 -3.40 13.60
N GLU A 86 -17.08 -2.87 14.29
CA GLU A 86 -17.19 -2.52 15.71
C GLU A 86 -17.55 -1.04 15.92
N ASP A 87 -17.60 -0.24 14.85
CA ASP A 87 -17.86 1.21 14.88
C ASP A 87 -16.97 1.97 15.89
N ILE A 88 -15.73 1.52 15.98
CA ILE A 88 -14.70 2.08 16.86
C ILE A 88 -14.02 3.29 16.23
N SER A 89 -13.21 4.00 17.02
CA SER A 89 -12.35 5.06 16.51
C SER A 89 -11.48 4.57 15.34
N ASN A 90 -11.33 5.42 14.32
CA ASN A 90 -10.46 5.17 13.17
C ASN A 90 -8.97 5.39 13.48
N GLN A 91 -8.59 5.70 14.73
CA GLN A 91 -7.20 5.98 15.10
C GLN A 91 -6.29 4.77 14.86
N ASP A 92 -6.68 3.57 15.30
CA ASP A 92 -5.88 2.34 15.10
C ASP A 92 -5.64 2.03 13.61
N LEU A 93 -6.63 2.34 12.77
CA LEU A 93 -6.54 2.22 11.31
C LEU A 93 -5.57 3.26 10.74
N LEU A 94 -5.65 4.52 11.20
CA LEU A 94 -4.74 5.58 10.76
C LEU A 94 -3.29 5.28 11.16
N ASP A 95 -3.06 4.76 12.36
CA ASP A 95 -1.74 4.36 12.85
C ASP A 95 -1.17 3.20 12.02
N SER A 96 -2.01 2.21 11.69
CA SER A 96 -1.60 1.10 10.82
C SER A 96 -1.25 1.55 9.40
N ILE A 97 -1.98 2.54 8.86
CA ILE A 97 -1.69 3.13 7.56
C ILE A 97 -0.37 3.91 7.60
N GLU A 98 -0.06 4.59 8.70
CA GLU A 98 1.19 5.33 8.87
C GLU A 98 2.41 4.41 8.88
N ILE A 99 2.35 3.29 9.60
CA ILE A 99 3.41 2.26 9.59
C ILE A 99 3.64 1.74 8.16
N LEU A 100 2.57 1.49 7.41
CA LEU A 100 2.69 1.04 6.02
C LEU A 100 3.29 2.11 5.11
N GLU A 101 2.96 3.38 5.32
CA GLU A 101 3.53 4.52 4.60
C GLU A 101 5.05 4.65 4.86
N GLU A 102 5.48 4.53 6.11
CA GLU A 102 6.90 4.54 6.49
C GLU A 102 7.69 3.43 5.78
N LEU A 103 7.14 2.21 5.76
CA LEU A 103 7.77 1.09 5.05
C LEU A 103 7.87 1.37 3.54
N ILE A 104 6.81 1.91 2.93
CA ILE A 104 6.80 2.27 1.50
C ILE A 104 7.89 3.29 1.16
N ASP A 105 8.08 4.29 2.02
CA ASP A 105 9.08 5.33 1.84
C ASP A 105 10.50 4.82 2.08
N GLU A 106 10.71 3.96 3.08
CA GLU A 106 12.00 3.32 3.36
C GLU A 106 12.49 2.46 2.18
N TYR A 107 11.58 1.84 1.44
CA TYR A 107 11.92 1.04 0.24
C TYR A 107 12.04 1.86 -1.06
N GLU A 108 12.12 3.20 -0.96
CA GLU A 108 12.41 4.09 -2.10
C GLU A 108 11.43 3.97 -3.29
N ILE A 109 10.14 3.80 -3.00
CA ILE A 109 9.11 3.79 -4.04
C ILE A 109 8.78 5.23 -4.45
N TYR A 110 9.36 5.69 -5.57
CA TYR A 110 9.17 7.02 -6.19
C TYR A 110 8.55 6.90 -7.58
#